data_AF-A0AB35UHH4-F1
#
_entry.id   AF-A0AB35UHH4-F1
#
_cell.length_a   1.000
_cell.length_b   1.000
_cell.length_c   1.000
_cell.angle_alpha   90.00
_cell.angle_beta   90.00
_cell.angle_gamma   90.00
#
_symmetry.space_group_name_H-M   'P 1'
#
loop_
_entity.id
_entity.type
_entity.pdbx_description
1 polymer ?
#
loop_
_entity_poly.entity_id
_entity_poly.type
_entity_poly.pdbx_seq_one_letter_code
_entity_poly.pdbx_strand_id
1 'polypeptide(L)' 'MTDPKAATLSLLERRAPGATICPSEVARSMAQDWRSAMPAVHEAIDELVSDGLVQLSWKGKPLAKRSGPYRIRNLGGD' A
#
# COMPACT_ATOMS: atom_id res chain seq x y z
N MET A 1 3.40 4.67 17.64
CA MET A 1 3.15 5.15 16.27
C MET A 1 2.99 3.92 15.39
N THR A 2 1.86 3.77 14.70
CA THR A 2 1.67 2.65 13.79
C THR A 2 2.66 2.79 12.64
N ASP A 3 3.39 1.73 12.32
CA ASP A 3 4.29 1.70 11.17
C ASP A 3 3.45 1.56 9.87
N PRO A 4 3.71 2.39 8.84
CA PRO A 4 2.94 2.37 7.59
C PRO A 4 3.11 1.08 6.79
N LYS A 5 4.25 0.39 6.89
CA LYS A 5 4.47 -0.89 6.22
C LYS A 5 3.59 -1.96 6.85
N ALA A 6 3.63 -2.08 8.18
CA ALA A 6 2.80 -2.99 8.95
C ALA A 6 1.30 -2.74 8.75
N ALA A 7 0.88 -1.46 8.71
CA ALA A 7 -0.52 -1.12 8.43
C ALA A 7 -0.95 -1.55 7.02
N THR A 8 -0.08 -1.36 6.02
CA THR A 8 -0.33 -1.79 4.63
C THR A 8 -0.48 -3.30 4.55
N LEU A 9 0.45 -4.06 5.12
CA LEU A 9 0.42 -5.52 5.11
C LEU A 9 -0.82 -6.05 5.84
N SER A 10 -1.12 -5.54 7.05
CA SER A 10 -2.30 -5.96 7.80
C SER A 10 -3.61 -5.69 7.06
N LEU A 11 -3.70 -4.58 6.33
CA LEU A 11 -4.86 -4.30 5.49
C LEU A 11 -4.95 -5.24 4.29
N LEU A 12 -3.83 -5.61 3.67
CA LEU A 12 -3.79 -6.57 2.58
C LEU A 12 -4.15 -7.98 3.05
N GLU A 13 -3.66 -8.42 4.20
CA GLU A 13 -3.97 -9.73 4.80
C GLU A 13 -5.46 -9.92 5.11
N ARG A 14 -6.16 -8.84 5.46
CA ARG A 14 -7.61 -8.87 5.71
C ARG A 14 -8.44 -8.93 4.43
N ARG A 15 -7.83 -8.74 3.26
CA ARG A 15 -8.52 -8.74 1.97
C ARG A 15 -8.39 -10.12 1.32
N ALA A 16 -9.31 -10.40 0.40
CA ALA A 16 -9.25 -11.64 -0.39
C ALA A 16 -7.93 -11.73 -1.18
N PRO A 17 -7.43 -12.95 -1.48
CA PRO A 17 -6.25 -13.12 -2.33
C PRO A 17 -6.44 -12.42 -3.68
N GLY A 18 -5.43 -11.64 -4.09
CA GLY A 18 -5.48 -10.82 -5.31
C GLY A 18 -6.25 -9.50 -5.19
N ALA A 19 -6.88 -9.22 -4.05
CA ALA A 19 -7.49 -7.92 -3.81
C ALA A 19 -6.43 -6.81 -3.69
N THR A 20 -6.88 -5.56 -3.88
CA THR A 20 -6.01 -4.39 -3.83
C THR A 20 -6.55 -3.33 -2.89
N ILE A 21 -5.66 -2.53 -2.30
CA ILE A 21 -6.00 -1.40 -1.43
C ILE A 21 -5.47 -0.08 -2.00
N CYS A 22 -5.99 1.03 -1.50
CA CYS A 22 -5.47 2.37 -1.79
C CYS A 22 -4.54 2.87 -0.67
N PRO A 23 -3.54 3.73 -0.98
CA PRO A 23 -2.68 4.32 0.04
C PRO A 23 -3.46 5.17 1.05
N SER A 24 -4.56 5.82 0.62
CA SER A 24 -5.40 6.60 1.53
C SER A 24 -6.13 5.74 2.57
N GLU A 25 -6.42 4.46 2.30
CA GLU A 25 -6.98 3.55 3.31
C GLU A 25 -5.96 3.26 4.41
N VAL A 26 -4.69 3.04 4.02
CA VAL A 26 -3.58 2.88 4.96
C VAL A 26 -3.46 4.10 5.85
N ALA A 27 -3.38 5.30 5.27
CA ALA A 27 -3.24 6.54 6.03
C ALA A 27 -4.42 6.78 7.00
N ARG A 28 -5.65 6.50 6.57
CA ARG A 28 -6.84 6.60 7.43
C ARG A 28 -6.82 5.62 8.60
N SER A 29 -6.21 4.46 8.42
CA SER A 29 -6.06 3.47 9.51
C SER A 29 -5.04 3.90 10.57
N MET A 30 -4.17 4.87 10.25
CA MET A 30 -3.05 5.26 11.11
C MET A 30 -3.25 6.62 11.79
N ALA A 31 -3.93 7.55 11.13
CA ALA A 31 -4.10 8.91 11.61
C ALA A 31 -5.48 9.47 11.27
N GLN A 32 -6.01 10.33 12.15
CA GLN A 32 -7.21 11.13 11.85
C GLN A 32 -6.94 12.10 10.70
N ASP A 33 -5.80 12.79 10.74
CA ASP A 33 -5.32 13.60 9.61
C ASP A 33 -4.53 12.73 8.61
N TRP A 34 -5.28 11.95 7.82
CA TRP A 34 -4.71 11.03 6.84
C TRP A 34 -3.90 11.75 5.76
N ARG A 35 -4.16 13.04 5.50
CA ARG A 35 -3.44 13.83 4.50
C ARG A 35 -1.99 14.05 4.92
N SER A 36 -1.76 14.39 6.20
CA SER A 36 -0.42 14.54 6.76
C SER A 36 0.35 13.21 6.79
N ALA A 37 -0.35 12.07 6.92
CA ALA A 37 0.26 10.74 6.89
C ALA A 37 0.60 10.23 5.48
N MET A 38 0.08 10.84 4.41
CA MET A 38 0.34 10.40 3.03
C MET A 38 1.81 10.32 2.62
N PRO A 39 2.70 11.29 2.90
CA PRO A 39 4.11 11.17 2.56
C PRO A 39 4.78 9.95 3.21
N ALA A 40 4.51 9.69 4.49
CA ALA A 40 5.05 8.53 5.20
C ALA A 40 4.51 7.21 4.64
N VAL A 41 3.22 7.16 4.28
CA VAL A 41 2.66 5.99 3.60
C VAL A 41 3.31 5.77 2.25
N HIS A 42 3.50 6.82 1.45
CA HIS A 42 4.14 6.69 0.14
C HIS A 42 5.56 6.13 0.22
N GLU A 43 6.37 6.64 1.14
CA GLU A 43 7.73 6.15 1.37
C GLU A 43 7.72 4.67 1.74
N ALA A 44 6.86 4.28 2.67
CA ALA A 44 6.69 2.90 3.08
C ALA A 44 6.24 1.96 1.95
N ILE A 45 5.35 2.42 1.07
CA ILE A 45 4.95 1.64 -0.10
C ILE A 45 6.12 1.49 -1.08
N ASP A 46 6.87 2.55 -1.35
CA ASP A 46 8.06 2.47 -2.21
C ASP A 46 9.10 1.48 -1.65
N GLU A 47 9.32 1.46 -0.33
CA GLU A 47 10.15 0.45 0.33
C GLU A 47 9.60 -0.98 0.14
N LEU A 48 8.31 -1.20 0.40
CA LEU A 48 7.69 -2.53 0.25
C LEU A 48 7.75 -3.05 -1.19
N VAL A 49 7.65 -2.15 -2.18
CA VAL A 49 7.82 -2.49 -3.60
C VAL A 49 9.26 -2.87 -3.88
N SER A 50 10.23 -2.13 -3.33
CA SER A 50 11.64 -2.43 -3.48
C SER A 50 12.05 -3.75 -2.83
N ASP A 51 11.39 -4.14 -1.73
CA ASP A 51 11.58 -5.42 -1.04
C ASP A 51 10.85 -6.59 -1.76
N GLY A 52 9.99 -6.29 -2.74
CA GLY A 52 9.23 -7.30 -3.47
C GLY A 52 8.06 -7.90 -2.68
N LEU A 53 7.64 -7.25 -1.59
CA LEU A 53 6.52 -7.70 -0.76
C LEU A 53 5.16 -7.31 -1.35
N VAL A 54 5.12 -6.19 -2.07
CA VAL A 54 3.89 -5.68 -2.69
C VAL A 54 4.13 -5.29 -4.14
N GLN A 55 3.05 -5.29 -4.93
CA GLN A 55 3.07 -4.81 -6.30
C GLN A 55 2.07 -3.67 -6.49
N LEU A 56 2.48 -2.68 -7.27
CA LEU A 56 1.61 -1.58 -7.66
C LEU A 56 0.89 -1.89 -8.97
N SER A 57 -0.34 -1.41 -9.09
CA SER A 57 -1.11 -1.49 -10.33
C SER A 57 -2.00 -0.27 -10.53
N TRP A 58 -2.27 0.07 -11.78
CA TRP A 58 -3.20 1.12 -12.15
C TRP A 58 -3.92 0.78 -13.44
N LYS A 59 -5.27 0.90 -13.44
CA LYS A 59 -6.13 0.50 -14.58
C LYS A 59 -5.81 -0.91 -15.09
N GLY A 60 -5.57 -1.85 -14.17
CA GLY A 60 -5.23 -3.25 -14.50
C GLY A 60 -3.81 -3.49 -15.00
N LYS A 61 -2.97 -2.45 -15.10
CA LYS A 61 -1.58 -2.57 -15.53
C LYS A 61 -0.63 -2.53 -14.34
N PRO A 62 0.40 -3.39 -14.27
CA PRO A 62 1.42 -3.30 -13.23
C PRO A 62 2.21 -2.00 -13.37
N LEU A 63 2.59 -1.42 -12.23
CA LEU A 63 3.47 -0.26 -12.16
C LEU A 63 4.75 -0.65 -11.43
N ALA A 64 5.90 -0.33 -12.03
CA ALA A 64 7.21 -0.55 -11.40
C ALA A 64 7.51 0.50 -10.31
N LYS A 65 6.92 1.70 -10.44
CA LYS A 65 7.07 2.79 -9.47
C LYS A 65 5.75 3.49 -9.26
N ARG A 66 5.61 4.11 -8.09
CA ARG A 66 4.45 4.93 -7.75
C ARG A 66 4.30 6.10 -8.73
N SER A 67 3.18 6.17 -9.42
CA SER A 67 2.88 7.28 -10.34
C SER A 67 1.38 7.56 -10.38
N GLY A 68 0.99 8.80 -10.07
CA GLY A 68 -0.41 9.19 -10.02
C GLY A 68 -1.23 8.34 -9.04
N PRO A 69 -2.51 8.07 -9.33
CA PRO A 69 -3.31 7.09 -8.58
C PRO A 69 -2.83 5.65 -8.86
N TYR A 70 -2.72 4.85 -7.82
CA TYR A 70 -2.28 3.47 -7.88
C TYR A 70 -2.98 2.62 -6.81
N ARG A 71 -2.95 1.32 -7.02
CA ARG A 71 -3.47 0.28 -6.14
C ARG A 71 -2.32 -0.61 -5.69
N ILE A 72 -2.36 -1.03 -4.43
CA ILE A 72 -1.34 -1.86 -3.81
C ILE A 72 -1.94 -3.26 -3.64
N ARG A 73 -1.19 -4.30 -4.02
CA ARG A 73 -1.57 -5.70 -3.80
C ARG A 73 -0.44 -6.46 -3.12
N ASN A 74 -0.77 -7.46 -2.32
CA ASN A 74 0.22 -8.38 -1.74
C ASN A 74 0.80 -9.28 -2.84
N LEU A 75 2.09 -9.58 -2.75
CA LEU A 75 2.76 -10.62 -3.55
C LEU A 75 2.94 -11.93 -2.78
N GLY A 76 2.90 -11.90 -1.44
CA GLY A 76 3.09 -13.08 -0.57
C GLY A 76 1.85 -13.93 -0.37
N GLY A 77 1.10 -14.23 -1.43
CA GLY A 77 -0.06 -15.11 -1.41
C GLY A 77 0.07 -16.19 -2.47
N ASP A 78 1.02 -17.10 -2.27
CA ASP A 78 1.09 -18.42 -2.91
C ASP A 78 0.90 -19.49 -1.82
#